data_AF-T0LE98-F1
#
_entry.id   AF-T0LE98-F1
#
_cell.length_a   1.000
_cell.length_b   1.000
_cell.length_c   1.000
_cell.angle_alpha   90.00
_cell.angle_beta   90.00
_cell.angle_gamma   90.00
#
_symmetry.space_group_name_H-M   'P 1'
#
loop_
_entity.id
_entity.type
_entity.pdbx_description
1 polymer ?
#
loop_
_entity_poly.entity_id
_entity_poly.type
_entity_poly.pdbx_seq_one_letter_code
_entity_poly.pdbx_strand_id
1 'polypeptide(L)'
;MNRTAKIAITIVIGVALVATASAFAYTTMMSSQTSDSPLSYIPSNSSLVMWVDYNGTSLYLFHSNNSTAVLLNTVGVKSGNISFTSGNSSYSLPLKYNTTYGGFEIYSINVSSALSGLLKLNLSLSPMLNLTNVPLYVFVTESGKVVLGTMSGVKSSINSFNKGSNFVSKGSYLNQSDNISFYYSPTNNTIPFKYAWGGINGTSFYAYAELKNSTAFNFTGSFTYQGFSVKSISPNEIEITYEFGSLSQLYSKLDSMR
;
A
#
# COMPACT_ATOMS: atom_id res chain seq x y z
N MET A 1 -11.44 3.05 31.67
CA MET A 1 -11.32 2.18 30.48
C MET A 1 -10.30 1.08 30.76
N ASN A 2 -10.66 -0.19 30.58
CA ASN A 2 -9.78 -1.33 30.85
C ASN A 2 -8.65 -1.45 29.80
N ARG A 3 -7.61 -2.26 30.10
CA ARG A 3 -6.43 -2.43 29.25
C ARG A 3 -6.78 -3.02 27.87
N THR A 4 -7.70 -3.98 27.84
CA THR A 4 -8.17 -4.66 26.63
C THR A 4 -8.84 -3.68 25.65
N ALA A 5 -9.74 -2.82 26.12
CA ALA A 5 -10.36 -1.78 25.29
C ALA A 5 -9.33 -0.77 24.75
N LYS A 6 -8.34 -0.36 25.56
CA LYS A 6 -7.24 0.49 25.08
C LYS A 6 -6.48 -0.16 23.93
N ILE A 7 -6.08 -1.42 24.09
CA ILE A 7 -5.37 -2.20 23.05
C ILE A 7 -6.20 -2.29 21.78
N ALA A 8 -7.49 -2.68 21.89
CA ALA A 8 -8.34 -2.84 20.73
C ALA A 8 -8.57 -1.51 19.98
N ILE A 9 -8.79 -0.41 20.70
CA ILE A 9 -8.92 0.93 20.10
C ILE A 9 -7.64 1.31 19.35
N THR A 10 -6.45 1.06 19.92
CA THR A 10 -5.18 1.31 19.22
C THR A 10 -5.04 0.46 17.95
N ILE A 11 -5.50 -0.79 17.95
CA ILE A 11 -5.47 -1.63 16.74
C ILE A 11 -6.46 -1.11 15.71
N VAL A 12 -7.72 -0.84 16.09
CA VAL A 12 -8.74 -0.30 15.18
C VAL A 12 -8.26 1.01 14.56
N ILE A 13 -7.70 1.95 15.33
CA ILE A 13 -7.14 3.21 14.80
C ILE A 13 -5.92 2.95 13.89
N GLY A 14 -4.99 2.07 14.29
CA GLY A 14 -3.80 1.77 13.48
C GLY A 14 -4.14 1.13 12.13
N VAL A 15 -5.08 0.19 12.13
CA VAL A 15 -5.61 -0.48 10.93
C VAL A 15 -6.48 0.48 10.11
N ALA A 16 -7.31 1.31 10.75
CA ALA A 16 -8.12 2.35 10.12
C ALA A 16 -7.27 3.30 9.27
N LEU A 17 -6.13 3.76 9.80
CA LEU A 17 -5.21 4.64 9.07
C LEU A 17 -4.62 3.97 7.82
N VAL A 18 -4.32 2.67 7.89
CA VAL A 18 -3.86 1.88 6.73
C VAL A 18 -4.99 1.71 5.72
N ALA A 19 -6.21 1.42 6.17
CA ALA A 19 -7.40 1.33 5.32
C ALA A 19 -7.69 2.64 4.58
N THR A 20 -7.57 3.80 5.25
CA THR A 20 -7.67 5.14 4.63
C THR A 20 -6.65 5.31 3.51
N ALA A 21 -5.37 5.00 3.77
CA ALA A 21 -4.32 5.09 2.76
C ALA A 21 -4.57 4.13 1.57
N SER A 22 -5.20 2.98 1.84
CA SER A 22 -5.45 1.94 0.86
C SER A 22 -6.67 2.22 -0.03
N ALA A 23 -7.77 2.71 0.56
CA ALA A 23 -8.89 3.28 -0.16
C ALA A 23 -8.48 4.48 -1.02
N PHE A 24 -7.51 5.28 -0.57
CA PHE A 24 -7.00 6.41 -1.33
C PHE A 24 -6.23 5.95 -2.58
N ALA A 25 -5.39 4.91 -2.44
CA ALA A 25 -4.70 4.30 -3.57
C ALA A 25 -5.67 3.65 -4.60
N TYR A 26 -6.86 3.22 -4.17
CA TYR A 26 -7.91 2.66 -5.05
C TYR A 26 -8.56 3.66 -6.00
N THR A 27 -8.56 4.96 -5.68
CA THR A 27 -9.04 5.97 -6.63
C THR A 27 -8.02 6.30 -7.73
N THR A 28 -6.98 5.47 -7.91
CA THR A 28 -5.82 5.72 -8.79
C THR A 28 -5.41 4.50 -9.65
N MET A 29 -5.74 4.57 -10.95
CA MET A 29 -4.96 4.09 -12.14
C MET A 29 -5.29 2.73 -12.85
N MET A 30 -4.67 2.54 -14.05
CA MET A 30 -4.90 1.49 -15.09
C MET A 30 -3.58 0.88 -15.68
N SER A 31 -3.42 -0.34 -16.27
CA SER A 31 -4.21 -1.60 -16.46
C SER A 31 -3.40 -2.78 -17.08
N SER A 32 -3.77 -4.05 -16.79
CA SER A 32 -3.37 -5.39 -17.37
C SER A 32 -1.94 -6.03 -17.18
N GLN A 33 -1.91 -7.29 -16.69
CA GLN A 33 -0.79 -8.02 -16.01
C GLN A 33 0.35 -8.63 -16.89
N THR A 34 1.53 -8.91 -16.29
CA THR A 34 2.62 -9.76 -16.85
C THR A 34 3.22 -10.78 -15.84
N SER A 35 4.01 -11.76 -16.32
CA SER A 35 4.21 -13.09 -15.70
C SER A 35 5.05 -13.22 -14.42
N ASP A 36 6.05 -12.36 -14.15
CA ASP A 36 6.80 -12.48 -12.87
C ASP A 36 5.94 -12.02 -11.70
N SER A 37 6.07 -12.65 -10.53
CA SER A 37 5.39 -12.19 -9.31
C SER A 37 5.86 -10.76 -8.94
N PRO A 38 4.95 -9.76 -8.90
CA PRO A 38 5.29 -8.38 -8.52
C PRO A 38 5.95 -8.27 -7.14
N LEU A 39 5.65 -9.21 -6.24
CA LEU A 39 6.18 -9.27 -4.87
C LEU A 39 7.69 -9.52 -4.81
N SER A 40 8.31 -10.02 -5.88
CA SER A 40 9.77 -10.21 -5.97
C SER A 40 10.56 -8.90 -5.93
N TYR A 41 9.93 -7.80 -6.34
CA TYR A 41 10.49 -6.45 -6.34
C TYR A 41 10.14 -5.66 -5.07
N ILE A 42 9.35 -6.22 -4.15
CA ILE A 42 8.96 -5.57 -2.89
C ILE A 42 9.87 -6.10 -1.77
N PRO A 43 10.49 -5.22 -0.95
CA PRO A 43 11.35 -5.68 0.14
C PRO A 43 10.66 -6.53 1.19
N SER A 44 11.32 -7.62 1.61
CA SER A 44 10.85 -8.53 2.67
C SER A 44 10.58 -7.82 4.00
N ASN A 45 11.32 -6.74 4.26
CA ASN A 45 11.24 -5.89 5.46
C ASN A 45 10.30 -4.68 5.29
N SER A 46 9.46 -4.65 4.25
CA SER A 46 8.43 -3.61 4.09
C SER A 46 7.49 -3.58 5.31
N SER A 47 7.34 -2.40 5.92
CA SER A 47 6.42 -2.16 7.04
C SER A 47 5.00 -1.89 6.58
N LEU A 48 4.80 -1.57 5.31
CA LEU A 48 3.52 -1.47 4.64
C LEU A 48 3.67 -2.05 3.24
N VAL A 49 2.75 -2.92 2.84
CA VAL A 49 2.51 -3.29 1.44
C VAL A 49 1.01 -3.23 1.21
N MET A 50 0.60 -2.54 0.17
CA MET A 50 -0.79 -2.44 -0.27
C MET A 50 -0.86 -2.91 -1.70
N TRP A 51 -1.82 -3.76 -2.00
CA TRP A 51 -2.25 -4.10 -3.34
C TRP A 51 -3.61 -3.46 -3.60
N VAL A 52 -3.83 -3.04 -4.83
CA VAL A 52 -5.05 -2.38 -5.28
C VAL A 52 -5.40 -2.93 -6.66
N ASP A 53 -6.65 -3.35 -6.85
CA ASP A 53 -7.24 -3.61 -8.17
C ASP A 53 -8.39 -2.66 -8.49
N TYR A 54 -8.27 -1.95 -9.61
CA TYR A 54 -9.31 -1.10 -10.17
C TYR A 54 -9.47 -1.36 -11.68
N ASN A 55 -10.63 -1.89 -12.06
CA ASN A 55 -10.99 -2.19 -13.46
C ASN A 55 -9.94 -3.04 -14.22
N GLY A 56 -9.37 -4.07 -13.57
CA GLY A 56 -8.38 -4.97 -14.20
C GLY A 56 -6.94 -4.44 -14.15
N THR A 57 -6.61 -3.74 -13.07
CA THR A 57 -5.35 -3.02 -12.86
C THR A 57 -4.78 -3.28 -11.49
N SER A 58 -3.70 -4.03 -11.42
CA SER A 58 -2.94 -4.18 -10.17
C SER A 58 -1.80 -3.17 -10.05
N LEU A 59 -1.78 -2.43 -8.94
CA LEU A 59 -0.59 -1.75 -8.44
C LEU A 59 -0.24 -2.24 -7.04
N TYR A 60 1.01 -2.00 -6.65
CA TYR A 60 1.49 -2.21 -5.28
C TYR A 60 2.13 -0.94 -4.75
N LEU A 61 1.67 -0.43 -3.61
CA LEU A 61 2.37 0.60 -2.84
C LEU A 61 3.10 -0.09 -1.69
N PHE A 62 4.38 0.22 -1.48
CA PHE A 62 5.13 -0.33 -0.36
C PHE A 62 6.00 0.72 0.33
N HIS A 63 6.21 0.52 1.63
CA HIS A 63 7.09 1.33 2.45
C HIS A 63 8.12 0.46 3.16
N SER A 64 9.40 0.78 2.98
CA SER A 64 10.54 0.06 3.54
C SER A 64 11.67 1.05 3.85
N ASN A 65 12.33 0.91 5.01
CA ASN A 65 13.50 1.72 5.38
C ASN A 65 13.28 3.25 5.23
N ASN A 66 12.16 3.77 5.73
CA ASN A 66 11.74 5.17 5.62
C ASN A 66 11.55 5.69 4.17
N SER A 67 11.40 4.80 3.19
CA SER A 67 11.09 5.14 1.81
C SER A 67 9.82 4.47 1.31
N THR A 68 8.98 5.24 0.63
CA THR A 68 7.83 4.74 -0.14
C THR A 68 8.22 4.56 -1.62
N ALA A 69 7.65 3.54 -2.25
CA ALA A 69 7.63 3.37 -3.70
C ALA A 69 6.31 2.70 -4.14
N VAL A 70 5.99 2.86 -5.42
CA VAL A 70 4.86 2.24 -6.09
C VAL A 70 5.41 1.36 -7.21
N LEU A 71 5.09 0.08 -7.16
CA LEU A 71 5.26 -0.82 -8.30
C LEU A 71 3.97 -0.83 -9.11
N LEU A 72 4.08 -0.35 -10.33
CA LEU A 72 3.05 -0.47 -11.36
C LEU A 72 3.34 -1.76 -12.12
N ASN A 73 2.38 -2.68 -12.12
CA ASN A 73 2.51 -3.95 -12.85
C ASN A 73 2.52 -3.73 -14.38
N THR A 74 2.20 -2.51 -14.84
CA THR A 74 1.71 -2.24 -16.21
C THR A 74 2.14 -0.87 -16.74
N VAL A 75 3.30 -0.75 -17.41
CA VAL A 75 3.62 0.51 -18.10
C VAL A 75 4.48 0.29 -19.34
N GLY A 76 4.04 0.83 -20.47
CA GLY A 76 4.78 0.74 -21.72
C GLY A 76 5.95 1.72 -21.71
N VAL A 77 7.17 1.23 -21.52
CA VAL A 77 8.37 2.07 -21.67
C VAL A 77 8.85 1.99 -23.11
N LYS A 78 8.80 3.14 -23.81
CA LYS A 78 9.25 3.28 -25.20
C LYS A 78 10.09 4.54 -25.33
N SER A 79 11.27 4.41 -25.92
CA SER A 79 12.11 5.53 -26.37
C SER A 79 12.27 6.66 -25.34
N GLY A 80 12.72 6.33 -24.13
CA GLY A 80 12.95 7.32 -23.07
C GLY A 80 11.68 7.95 -22.49
N ASN A 81 10.51 7.32 -22.65
CA ASN A 81 9.25 7.75 -22.05
C ASN A 81 8.55 6.57 -21.34
N ILE A 82 7.85 6.87 -20.25
CA ILE A 82 6.87 5.98 -19.63
C ILE A 82 5.48 6.40 -20.11
N SER A 83 4.78 5.49 -20.78
CA SER A 83 3.41 5.73 -21.26
C SER A 83 2.39 4.89 -20.49
N PHE A 84 1.42 5.56 -19.86
CA PHE A 84 0.30 4.94 -19.14
C PHE A 84 -1.03 5.53 -19.61
N THR A 85 -2.10 4.75 -19.47
CA THR A 85 -3.46 5.17 -19.80
C THR A 85 -4.23 5.43 -18.49
N SER A 86 -5.14 6.40 -18.48
CA SER A 86 -6.13 6.57 -17.40
C SER A 86 -7.45 7.03 -17.99
N GLY A 87 -8.51 6.24 -17.79
CA GLY A 87 -9.74 6.34 -18.56
C GLY A 87 -9.45 6.28 -20.07
N ASN A 88 -10.04 7.21 -20.83
CA ASN A 88 -9.81 7.34 -22.27
C ASN A 88 -8.59 8.22 -22.63
N SER A 89 -7.73 8.58 -21.65
CA SER A 89 -6.59 9.47 -21.86
C SER A 89 -5.25 8.72 -21.74
N SER A 90 -4.34 8.97 -22.68
CA SER A 90 -2.96 8.48 -22.62
C SER A 90 -2.01 9.58 -22.14
N TYR A 91 -1.11 9.22 -21.23
CA TYR A 91 -0.12 10.10 -20.62
C TYR A 91 1.28 9.57 -20.92
N SER A 92 2.23 10.47 -21.14
CA SER A 92 3.64 10.15 -21.39
C SER A 92 4.52 11.00 -20.48
N LEU A 93 5.40 10.36 -19.71
CA LEU A 93 6.38 11.03 -18.86
C LEU A 93 7.79 10.84 -19.43
N PRO A 94 8.50 11.93 -19.78
CA PRO A 94 9.87 11.83 -20.28
C PRO A 94 10.81 11.39 -19.15
N LEU A 95 11.63 10.40 -19.47
CA LEU A 95 12.66 9.87 -18.60
C LEU A 95 14.00 10.55 -18.86
N LYS A 96 14.58 11.13 -17.81
CA LYS A 96 15.98 11.56 -17.84
C LYS A 96 16.83 10.50 -17.15
N TYR A 97 17.75 9.86 -17.87
CA TYR A 97 18.71 8.93 -17.27
C TYR A 97 19.44 9.59 -16.09
N ASN A 98 19.57 8.86 -14.99
CA ASN A 98 20.19 9.35 -13.77
C ASN A 98 21.43 8.54 -13.38
N THR A 99 21.32 7.22 -13.31
CA THR A 99 22.40 6.31 -12.88
C THR A 99 22.06 4.86 -13.21
N THR A 100 23.01 3.94 -13.04
CA THR A 100 22.78 2.49 -13.11
C THR A 100 23.04 1.87 -11.73
N TYR A 101 22.19 0.95 -11.30
CA TYR A 101 22.30 0.28 -10.00
C TYR A 101 21.85 -1.17 -10.09
N GLY A 102 22.69 -2.10 -9.64
CA GLY A 102 22.34 -3.53 -9.58
C GLY A 102 21.93 -4.13 -10.93
N GLY A 103 22.48 -3.64 -12.05
CA GLY A 103 22.12 -4.07 -13.40
C GLY A 103 21.00 -3.25 -14.06
N PHE A 104 20.23 -2.45 -13.29
CA PHE A 104 19.11 -1.67 -13.80
C PHE A 104 19.47 -0.19 -14.01
N GLU A 105 19.01 0.38 -15.12
CA GLU A 105 19.03 1.82 -15.35
C GLU A 105 17.96 2.51 -14.50
N ILE A 106 18.35 3.55 -13.77
CA ILE A 106 17.48 4.41 -12.98
C ILE A 106 17.37 5.75 -13.69
N TYR A 107 16.14 6.20 -13.85
CA TYR A 107 15.78 7.46 -14.47
C TYR A 107 15.17 8.39 -13.40
N SER A 108 15.37 9.70 -13.54
CA SER A 108 14.70 10.74 -12.76
C SER A 108 13.52 11.31 -13.54
N ILE A 109 12.40 11.55 -12.85
CA ILE A 109 11.17 12.16 -13.40
C ILE A 109 11.01 13.58 -12.82
N ASN A 110 10.68 14.56 -13.67
CA ASN A 110 10.29 15.88 -13.18
C ASN A 110 8.84 15.83 -12.66
N VAL A 111 8.70 16.02 -11.35
CA VAL A 111 7.45 15.80 -10.62
C VAL A 111 6.36 16.80 -11.03
N SER A 112 6.70 17.99 -11.51
CA SER A 112 5.71 18.97 -12.01
C SER A 112 4.93 18.48 -13.23
N SER A 113 5.55 17.67 -14.09
CA SER A 113 4.94 17.04 -15.26
C SER A 113 4.15 15.78 -14.89
N ALA A 114 4.61 15.01 -13.89
CA ALA A 114 3.90 13.83 -13.40
C ALA A 114 2.66 14.18 -12.57
N LEU A 115 2.79 15.17 -11.67
CA LEU A 115 1.69 15.66 -10.85
C LEU A 115 0.58 16.29 -11.70
N SER A 116 0.85 16.97 -12.81
CA SER A 116 -0.25 17.51 -13.64
C SER A 116 -1.09 16.42 -14.35
N GLY A 117 -0.54 15.20 -14.53
CA GLY A 117 -1.30 14.01 -14.92
C GLY A 117 -2.03 13.34 -13.75
N LEU A 118 -1.37 13.25 -12.59
CA LEU A 118 -1.89 12.56 -11.39
C LEU A 118 -2.85 13.41 -10.53
N LEU A 119 -2.74 14.74 -10.54
CA LEU A 119 -3.55 15.69 -9.74
C LEU A 119 -4.85 16.12 -10.42
N LYS A 120 -5.05 15.80 -11.71
CA LYS A 120 -6.38 15.91 -12.34
C LYS A 120 -7.40 14.93 -11.71
N LEU A 121 -6.95 14.05 -10.82
CA LEU A 121 -7.75 13.18 -9.96
C LEU A 121 -8.29 13.88 -8.69
N ASN A 122 -8.20 15.22 -8.61
CA ASN A 122 -8.81 16.05 -7.55
C ASN A 122 -8.32 15.69 -6.13
N LEU A 123 -7.02 15.45 -6.00
CA LEU A 123 -6.40 14.89 -4.80
C LEU A 123 -5.98 15.97 -3.79
N SER A 124 -6.68 16.07 -2.65
CA SER A 124 -6.21 16.82 -1.48
C SER A 124 -5.12 16.02 -0.74
N LEU A 125 -3.92 15.98 -1.30
CA LEU A 125 -2.75 15.25 -0.77
C LEU A 125 -2.04 15.95 0.41
N SER A 126 -2.57 17.07 0.90
CA SER A 126 -1.79 18.07 1.65
C SER A 126 -1.16 17.65 2.99
N PRO A 127 -1.69 16.70 3.79
CA PRO A 127 -1.11 16.42 5.11
C PRO A 127 -0.17 15.20 5.17
N MET A 128 -0.24 14.24 4.24
CA MET A 128 0.50 12.96 4.36
C MET A 128 1.64 12.79 3.35
N LEU A 129 1.61 13.52 2.24
CA LEU A 129 2.57 13.37 1.14
C LEU A 129 2.99 14.75 0.61
N ASN A 130 3.96 15.37 1.28
CA ASN A 130 4.60 16.61 0.82
C ASN A 130 5.55 16.34 -0.37
N LEU A 131 4.98 15.82 -1.46
CA LEU A 131 5.67 15.38 -2.68
C LEU A 131 6.14 16.54 -3.55
N THR A 132 5.72 17.77 -3.23
CA THR A 132 5.95 19.00 -4.00
C THR A 132 7.42 19.30 -4.27
N ASN A 133 8.35 18.77 -3.46
CA ASN A 133 9.80 18.94 -3.59
C ASN A 133 10.61 17.63 -3.54
N VAL A 134 9.99 16.45 -3.59
CA VAL A 134 10.72 15.16 -3.48
C VAL A 134 11.05 14.63 -4.88
N PRO A 135 12.34 14.52 -5.28
CA PRO A 135 12.70 13.99 -6.59
C PRO A 135 12.27 12.52 -6.71
N LEU A 136 11.50 12.22 -7.77
CA LEU A 136 11.04 10.88 -8.08
C LEU A 136 11.99 10.20 -9.07
N TYR A 137 12.21 8.92 -8.82
CA TYR A 137 13.06 8.04 -9.60
C TYR A 137 12.26 6.81 -10.02
N VAL A 138 12.71 6.20 -11.11
CA VAL A 138 12.02 5.07 -11.71
C VAL A 138 13.01 4.11 -12.35
N PHE A 139 12.70 2.82 -12.29
CA PHE A 139 13.35 1.80 -13.12
C PHE A 139 12.31 0.87 -13.73
N VAL A 140 12.72 0.19 -14.80
CA VAL A 140 11.91 -0.82 -15.49
C VAL A 140 12.48 -2.19 -15.17
N THR A 141 11.63 -3.09 -14.76
CA THR A 141 11.95 -4.50 -14.50
C THR A 141 12.11 -5.29 -15.80
N GLU A 142 12.74 -6.46 -15.73
CA GLU A 142 12.91 -7.34 -16.91
C GLU A 142 11.58 -7.77 -17.55
N SER A 143 10.52 -7.92 -16.75
CA SER A 143 9.15 -8.22 -17.23
C SER A 143 8.28 -6.98 -17.49
N GLY A 144 8.87 -5.81 -17.69
CA GLY A 144 8.19 -4.59 -18.13
C GLY A 144 7.34 -3.88 -17.08
N LYS A 145 7.30 -4.38 -15.84
CA LYS A 145 6.75 -3.67 -14.67
C LYS A 145 7.66 -2.48 -14.35
N VAL A 146 7.13 -1.48 -13.66
CA VAL A 146 7.85 -0.24 -13.33
C VAL A 146 7.77 0.02 -11.85
N VAL A 147 8.87 0.43 -11.23
CA VAL A 147 8.90 0.86 -9.83
C VAL A 147 9.29 2.32 -9.76
N LEU A 148 8.38 3.15 -9.23
CA LEU A 148 8.51 4.59 -9.09
C LEU A 148 8.55 4.97 -7.60
N GLY A 149 9.46 5.84 -7.18
CA GLY A 149 9.52 6.28 -5.78
C GLY A 149 10.73 7.15 -5.49
N THR A 150 11.15 7.23 -4.23
CA THR A 150 12.46 7.84 -3.91
C THR A 150 13.60 6.95 -4.42
N MET A 151 14.80 7.52 -4.59
CA MET A 151 16.01 6.76 -4.93
C MET A 151 16.27 5.60 -3.95
N SER A 152 15.96 5.77 -2.67
CA SER A 152 16.11 4.72 -1.66
C SER A 152 15.12 3.57 -1.88
N GLY A 153 13.87 3.88 -2.23
CA GLY A 153 12.82 2.89 -2.51
C GLY A 153 13.12 2.09 -3.77
N VAL A 154 13.50 2.78 -4.85
CA VAL A 154 13.96 2.16 -6.12
C VAL A 154 15.15 1.23 -5.87
N LYS A 155 16.20 1.68 -5.17
CA LYS A 155 17.37 0.84 -4.86
C LYS A 155 17.02 -0.31 -3.92
N SER A 156 16.09 -0.12 -2.97
CA SER A 156 15.63 -1.21 -2.09
C SER A 156 14.90 -2.28 -2.90
N SER A 157 14.04 -1.89 -3.83
CA SER A 157 13.34 -2.79 -4.75
C SER A 157 14.29 -3.63 -5.62
N ILE A 158 15.27 -2.99 -6.27
CA ILE A 158 16.32 -3.67 -7.05
C ILE A 158 17.10 -4.67 -6.18
N ASN A 159 17.49 -4.28 -4.96
CA ASN A 159 18.18 -5.18 -4.03
C ASN A 159 17.32 -6.39 -3.64
N SER A 160 16.02 -6.21 -3.46
CA SER A 160 15.11 -7.28 -3.04
C SER A 160 14.90 -8.33 -4.12
N PHE A 161 14.84 -7.91 -5.39
CA PHE A 161 14.87 -8.80 -6.53
C PHE A 161 16.22 -9.53 -6.61
N ASN A 162 17.33 -8.79 -6.75
CA ASN A 162 18.67 -9.36 -6.97
C ASN A 162 19.18 -10.28 -5.84
N LYS A 163 18.74 -10.06 -4.58
CA LYS A 163 19.20 -10.81 -3.41
C LYS A 163 18.17 -11.82 -2.89
N GLY A 164 17.01 -11.95 -3.54
CA GLY A 164 15.90 -12.80 -3.08
C GLY A 164 15.25 -12.39 -1.74
N SER A 165 15.66 -11.27 -1.13
CA SER A 165 15.09 -10.78 0.13
C SER A 165 13.84 -9.93 -0.13
N ASN A 166 12.81 -10.61 -0.61
CA ASN A 166 11.59 -10.02 -1.13
C ASN A 166 10.31 -10.47 -0.40
N PHE A 167 9.17 -9.93 -0.81
CA PHE A 167 7.89 -10.10 -0.12
C PHE A 167 7.11 -11.35 -0.55
N VAL A 168 7.64 -12.19 -1.44
CA VAL A 168 6.92 -13.35 -2.00
C VAL A 168 6.39 -14.30 -0.92
N SER A 169 7.19 -14.59 0.11
CA SER A 169 6.80 -15.44 1.25
C SER A 169 5.72 -14.84 2.16
N LYS A 170 5.44 -13.54 2.02
CA LYS A 170 4.36 -12.82 2.71
C LYS A 170 3.17 -12.53 1.79
N GLY A 171 3.19 -13.01 0.54
CA GLY A 171 2.13 -12.77 -0.44
C GLY A 171 0.74 -13.25 -0.01
N SER A 172 0.66 -14.27 0.85
CA SER A 172 -0.59 -14.78 1.41
C SER A 172 -1.34 -13.78 2.32
N TYR A 173 -0.69 -12.72 2.79
CA TYR A 173 -1.36 -11.63 3.51
C TYR A 173 -2.06 -10.64 2.57
N LEU A 174 -1.88 -10.75 1.25
CA LEU A 174 -2.50 -9.89 0.25
C LEU A 174 -3.52 -10.70 -0.56
N ASN A 175 -4.80 -10.43 -0.34
CA ASN A 175 -5.89 -11.05 -1.08
C ASN A 175 -6.10 -10.32 -2.42
N GLN A 176 -5.65 -10.94 -3.52
CA GLN A 176 -5.79 -10.39 -4.88
C GLN A 176 -7.19 -10.57 -5.49
N SER A 177 -8.20 -11.00 -4.71
CA SER A 177 -9.61 -11.05 -5.11
C SER A 177 -10.45 -9.88 -4.56
N ASP A 178 -9.84 -9.02 -3.75
CA ASP A 178 -10.49 -7.82 -3.22
C ASP A 178 -10.37 -6.65 -4.21
N ASN A 179 -10.95 -5.49 -3.89
CA ASN A 179 -10.61 -4.25 -4.57
C ASN A 179 -9.29 -3.66 -4.04
N ILE A 180 -9.02 -3.91 -2.77
CA ILE A 180 -7.88 -3.40 -2.01
C ILE A 180 -7.48 -4.50 -1.06
N SER A 181 -6.18 -4.77 -0.94
CA SER A 181 -5.65 -5.58 0.16
C SER A 181 -4.39 -4.96 0.72
N PHE A 182 -4.12 -5.14 2.01
CA PHE A 182 -2.97 -4.56 2.68
C PHE A 182 -2.33 -5.53 3.66
N TYR A 183 -1.05 -5.29 3.91
CA TYR A 183 -0.24 -5.83 4.99
C TYR A 183 0.47 -4.65 5.66
N TYR A 184 0.40 -4.59 6.98
CA TYR A 184 1.07 -3.59 7.79
C TYR A 184 1.81 -4.25 8.97
N SER A 185 3.11 -4.03 9.05
CA SER A 185 3.99 -4.47 10.12
C SER A 185 4.58 -3.25 10.81
N PRO A 186 4.03 -2.80 11.95
CA PRO A 186 4.48 -1.59 12.63
C PRO A 186 5.96 -1.69 13.04
N THR A 187 6.75 -0.68 12.67
CA THR A 187 8.14 -0.53 13.14
C THR A 187 8.23 -0.04 14.59
N ASN A 188 7.14 0.53 15.12
CA ASN A 188 7.09 1.02 16.49
C ASN A 188 6.71 -0.10 17.47
N ASN A 189 7.56 -0.31 18.48
CA ASN A 189 7.34 -1.33 19.50
C ASN A 189 6.14 -1.03 20.42
N THR A 190 5.68 0.21 20.55
CA THR A 190 4.51 0.57 21.38
C THR A 190 3.17 0.10 20.81
N ILE A 191 3.11 -0.21 19.51
CA ILE A 191 1.90 -0.72 18.86
C ILE A 191 1.71 -2.19 19.31
N PRO A 192 0.53 -2.59 19.82
CA PRO A 192 0.34 -3.88 20.51
C PRO A 192 0.32 -5.11 19.58
N PHE A 193 0.21 -4.89 18.26
CA PHE A 193 0.19 -5.91 17.24
C PHE A 193 1.53 -6.04 16.49
N LYS A 194 1.81 -7.24 15.98
CA LYS A 194 3.01 -7.67 15.26
C LYS A 194 2.86 -7.38 13.76
N TYR A 195 1.71 -7.73 13.20
CA TYR A 195 1.25 -7.28 11.88
C TYR A 195 -0.28 -7.33 11.81
N ALA A 196 -0.83 -6.54 10.88
CA ALA A 196 -2.22 -6.60 10.47
C ALA A 196 -2.29 -6.74 8.95
N TRP A 197 -3.33 -7.42 8.46
CA TRP A 197 -3.59 -7.59 7.04
C TRP A 197 -5.09 -7.59 6.79
N GLY A 198 -5.53 -7.42 5.55
CA GLY A 198 -6.96 -7.34 5.25
C GLY A 198 -7.23 -6.72 3.90
N GLY A 199 -8.43 -6.18 3.75
CA GLY A 199 -8.85 -5.59 2.49
C GLY A 199 -10.19 -4.89 2.52
N ILE A 200 -10.59 -4.45 1.33
CA ILE A 200 -11.92 -3.92 1.04
C ILE A 200 -12.42 -4.64 -0.20
N ASN A 201 -13.63 -5.20 -0.10
CA ASN A 201 -14.32 -5.85 -1.21
C ASN A 201 -15.69 -5.19 -1.35
N GLY A 202 -15.90 -4.42 -2.41
CA GLY A 202 -17.09 -3.59 -2.60
C GLY A 202 -17.30 -2.60 -1.44
N THR A 203 -18.33 -2.86 -0.64
CA THR A 203 -18.79 -2.05 0.51
C THR A 203 -18.32 -2.57 1.88
N SER A 204 -17.57 -3.68 1.88
CA SER A 204 -17.16 -4.39 3.09
C SER A 204 -15.67 -4.19 3.35
N PHE A 205 -15.33 -3.60 4.48
CA PHE A 205 -13.97 -3.54 5.00
C PHE A 205 -13.74 -4.71 5.98
N TYR A 206 -12.60 -5.38 5.86
CA TYR A 206 -12.16 -6.38 6.84
C TYR A 206 -10.66 -6.30 7.11
N ALA A 207 -10.26 -6.70 8.32
CA ALA A 207 -8.88 -6.84 8.71
C ALA A 207 -8.68 -7.86 9.81
N TYR A 208 -7.51 -8.48 9.81
CA TYR A 208 -6.99 -9.35 10.85
C TYR A 208 -5.75 -8.69 11.46
N ALA A 209 -5.55 -8.84 12.76
CA ALA A 209 -4.36 -8.36 13.45
C ALA A 209 -3.80 -9.41 14.41
N GLU A 210 -2.56 -9.86 14.13
CA GLU A 210 -1.81 -10.74 15.02
C GLU A 210 -1.13 -9.91 16.10
N LEU A 211 -1.41 -10.24 17.36
CA LEU A 211 -0.88 -9.58 18.54
C LEU A 211 0.54 -10.04 18.84
N LYS A 212 1.34 -9.16 19.45
CA LYS A 212 2.65 -9.56 19.98
C LYS A 212 2.42 -10.52 21.16
N ASN A 213 3.22 -11.59 21.28
CA ASN A 213 3.09 -12.60 22.35
C ASN A 213 3.10 -12.03 23.80
N SER A 214 3.61 -10.81 24.01
CA SER A 214 3.61 -10.09 25.29
C SER A 214 2.34 -9.27 25.55
N THR A 215 1.44 -9.16 24.57
CA THR A 215 0.17 -8.43 24.63
C THR A 215 -0.93 -9.35 25.13
N ALA A 216 -1.15 -9.36 26.45
CA ALA A 216 -2.29 -10.06 27.03
C ALA A 216 -3.62 -9.45 26.52
N PHE A 217 -4.28 -10.13 25.59
CA PHE A 217 -5.57 -9.75 25.01
C PHE A 217 -6.62 -10.82 25.32
N ASN A 218 -6.93 -10.95 26.61
CA ASN A 218 -7.96 -11.88 27.07
C ASN A 218 -9.35 -11.29 26.77
N PHE A 219 -9.79 -11.45 25.52
CA PHE A 219 -11.15 -11.18 25.08
C PHE A 219 -11.69 -12.38 24.31
N THR A 220 -12.79 -12.94 24.80
CA THR A 220 -13.56 -14.00 24.14
C THR A 220 -14.92 -13.44 23.75
N GLY A 221 -15.22 -13.43 22.45
CA GLY A 221 -16.48 -12.93 21.89
C GLY A 221 -16.29 -11.87 20.81
N SER A 222 -17.27 -10.98 20.69
CA SER A 222 -17.28 -9.84 19.78
C SER A 222 -17.82 -8.57 20.47
N PHE A 223 -17.32 -7.40 20.10
CA PHE A 223 -17.86 -6.11 20.53
C PHE A 223 -17.86 -5.11 19.37
N THR A 224 -18.68 -4.07 19.45
CA THR A 224 -18.70 -2.99 18.47
C THR A 224 -18.03 -1.75 19.07
N TYR A 225 -17.12 -1.11 18.32
CA TYR A 225 -16.54 0.18 18.68
C TYR A 225 -16.60 1.12 17.47
N GLN A 226 -17.23 2.28 17.64
CA GLN A 226 -17.41 3.25 16.55
C GLN A 226 -18.03 2.62 15.28
N GLY A 227 -18.91 1.62 15.41
CA GLY A 227 -19.51 0.89 14.27
C GLY A 227 -18.64 -0.25 13.70
N PHE A 228 -17.33 -0.29 13.98
CA PHE A 228 -16.50 -1.46 13.66
C PHE A 228 -16.87 -2.62 14.56
N SER A 229 -17.16 -3.78 13.97
CA SER A 229 -17.25 -5.04 14.70
C SER A 229 -15.83 -5.55 14.94
N VAL A 230 -15.53 -5.97 16.17
CA VAL A 230 -14.25 -6.55 16.55
C VAL A 230 -14.51 -7.90 17.22
N LYS A 231 -13.92 -8.96 16.68
CA LYS A 231 -14.11 -10.34 17.11
C LYS A 231 -12.77 -11.00 17.41
N SER A 232 -12.70 -11.77 18.48
CA SER A 232 -11.53 -12.63 18.76
C SER A 232 -11.61 -13.88 17.88
N ILE A 233 -10.52 -14.16 17.16
CA ILE A 233 -10.35 -15.39 16.34
C ILE A 233 -9.52 -16.41 17.12
N SER A 234 -8.45 -15.94 17.77
CA SER A 234 -7.60 -16.72 18.65
C SER A 234 -7.08 -15.83 19.80
N PRO A 235 -6.42 -16.38 20.83
CA PRO A 235 -5.87 -15.58 21.93
C PRO A 235 -4.94 -14.44 21.50
N ASN A 236 -4.32 -14.56 20.32
CA ASN A 236 -3.39 -13.60 19.75
C ASN A 236 -3.90 -13.00 18.42
N GLU A 237 -5.17 -13.16 18.05
CA GLU A 237 -5.66 -12.70 16.75
C GLU A 237 -7.08 -12.14 16.85
N ILE A 238 -7.28 -10.95 16.28
CA ILE A 238 -8.60 -10.34 16.13
C ILE A 238 -8.96 -10.12 14.67
N GLU A 239 -10.24 -10.28 14.37
CA GLU A 239 -10.92 -9.85 13.16
C GLU A 239 -11.61 -8.49 13.45
N ILE A 240 -11.54 -7.57 12.49
CA ILE A 240 -12.18 -6.25 12.51
C ILE A 240 -12.96 -6.13 11.20
N THR A 241 -14.25 -5.86 11.25
CA THR A 241 -15.10 -5.65 10.06
C THR A 241 -15.93 -4.38 10.15
N TYR A 242 -16.24 -3.79 9.00
CA TYR A 242 -17.09 -2.60 8.89
C TYR A 242 -17.75 -2.50 7.51
N GLU A 243 -19.08 -2.40 7.51
CA GLU A 243 -19.87 -2.16 6.30
C GLU A 243 -20.07 -0.66 6.09
N PHE A 244 -19.91 -0.19 4.86
CA PHE A 244 -20.06 1.22 4.49
C PHE A 244 -20.84 1.39 3.18
N GLY A 245 -21.72 2.40 3.09
CA GLY A 245 -22.47 2.67 1.84
C GLY A 245 -21.63 3.29 0.73
N SER A 246 -20.49 3.91 1.07
CA SER A 246 -19.51 4.44 0.11
C SER A 246 -18.13 4.60 0.74
N LEU A 247 -17.06 4.62 -0.08
CA LEU A 247 -15.71 4.94 0.41
C LEU A 247 -15.64 6.33 1.08
N SER A 248 -16.49 7.29 0.68
CA SER A 248 -16.59 8.58 1.36
C SER A 248 -17.17 8.49 2.78
N GLN A 249 -18.10 7.57 3.05
CA GLN A 249 -18.56 7.27 4.40
C GLN A 249 -17.47 6.59 5.22
N LEU A 250 -16.74 5.63 4.62
CA LEU A 250 -15.57 5.03 5.25
C LEU A 250 -14.54 6.10 5.64
N TYR A 251 -14.13 6.99 4.72
CA TYR A 251 -13.18 8.07 5.04
C TYR A 251 -13.65 8.98 6.17
N SER A 252 -14.89 9.50 6.08
CA SER A 252 -15.47 10.36 7.11
C SER A 252 -15.48 9.67 8.46
N LYS A 253 -15.75 8.35 8.47
CA LYS A 253 -15.72 7.56 9.69
C LYS A 253 -14.32 7.39 10.26
N LEU A 254 -13.35 7.01 9.43
CA LEU A 254 -11.95 6.81 9.84
C LEU A 254 -11.29 8.12 10.31
N ASP A 255 -11.66 9.27 9.71
CA ASP A 255 -11.15 10.59 10.11
C ASP A 255 -11.72 11.04 11.47
N SER A 256 -13.00 10.71 11.77
CA SER A 256 -13.62 10.96 13.08
C SER A 256 -13.03 10.15 14.27
N MET A 257 -12.04 9.29 14.00
CA MET A 257 -11.35 8.45 14.98
C MET A 257 -9.90 8.87 15.27
N ARG A 258 -9.47 9.99 14.66
CA ARG A 258 -8.15 10.62 14.88
C ARG A 258 -8.20 11.62 16.05
#